data_AF-J8FL16-F1
#
_entry.id   AF-J8FL16-F1
#
_cell.length_a   1.000
_cell.length_b   1.000
_cell.length_c   1.000
_cell.angle_alpha   90.00
_cell.angle_beta   90.00
_cell.angle_gamma   90.00
#
_symmetry.space_group_name_H-M   'P 1'
#
loop_
_entity.id
_entity.type
_entity.pdbx_description
1 polymer ?
#
loop_
_entity_poly.entity_id
_entity_poly.type
_entity_poly.pdbx_seq_one_letter_code
_entity_poly.pdbx_strand_id
1 'polypeptide(L)'
;MHYLETYKVYNSADIIIGLQNYQELITQRTYEILGSGGFLLTLDTPGVNKIFRPGKDLITVSSSKETLEAIHYFSNHPKNKAKIQERGRITVQEHTYQARAKQIIDTLIEHNILIEREKTSKQTGKMMYVTDLEEDYEMYTIEKGDTLHGISKKFGVSIESLKKLNHLTSNMIVENQRLAIRKKNIEWNF
;
A
#
# COMPACT_ATOMS: atom_id res chain seq x y z
N MET A 1 -6.50 -15.05 -7.09
CA MET A 1 -5.11 -14.84 -7.55
C MET A 1 -4.36 -14.06 -6.48
N HIS A 2 -3.17 -14.51 -6.08
CA HIS A 2 -2.39 -13.80 -5.07
C HIS A 2 -1.81 -12.51 -5.69
N TYR A 3 -1.85 -11.39 -4.97
CA TYR A 3 -1.43 -10.09 -5.53
C TYR A 3 0.04 -10.09 -6.00
N LEU A 4 0.91 -10.85 -5.32
CA LEU A 4 2.31 -11.04 -5.72
C LEU A 4 2.49 -11.67 -7.11
N GLU A 5 1.45 -12.29 -7.68
CA GLU A 5 1.52 -12.96 -8.98
C GLU A 5 0.95 -12.10 -10.12
N THR A 6 0.43 -10.91 -9.82
CA THR A 6 -0.25 -10.05 -10.81
C THR A 6 0.68 -9.62 -11.93
N TYR A 7 1.98 -9.47 -11.66
CA TYR A 7 2.99 -9.15 -12.68
C TYR A 7 3.06 -10.20 -13.80
N LYS A 8 2.78 -11.47 -13.49
CA LYS A 8 2.75 -12.55 -14.49
C LYS A 8 1.60 -12.35 -15.47
N VAL A 9 0.44 -11.89 -14.98
CA VAL A 9 -0.71 -11.57 -15.83
C VAL A 9 -0.37 -10.43 -16.76
N TYR A 10 0.14 -9.32 -16.23
CA TYR A 10 0.51 -8.16 -17.03
C TYR A 10 1.60 -8.47 -18.05
N ASN A 11 2.55 -9.35 -17.72
CA ASN A 11 3.58 -9.78 -18.67
C ASN A 11 3.05 -10.73 -19.75
N SER A 12 2.08 -11.58 -19.41
CA SER A 12 1.52 -12.58 -20.33
C SER A 12 0.50 -12.02 -21.33
N ALA A 13 -0.11 -10.87 -21.03
CA ALA A 13 -1.11 -10.26 -21.89
C ALA A 13 -0.46 -9.52 -23.07
N ASP A 14 -1.03 -9.67 -24.27
CA ASP A 14 -0.47 -9.09 -25.50
C ASP A 14 -0.57 -7.54 -25.51
N ILE A 15 -1.69 -7.02 -25.00
CA ILE A 15 -2.01 -5.58 -24.85
C ILE A 15 -2.87 -5.44 -23.59
N ILE A 16 -2.54 -4.49 -22.72
CA ILE A 16 -3.28 -4.19 -21.50
C ILE A 16 -3.94 -2.82 -21.63
N ILE A 17 -5.25 -2.76 -21.39
CA ILE A 17 -6.01 -1.50 -21.37
C ILE A 17 -6.11 -1.01 -19.93
N GLY A 18 -5.55 0.16 -19.65
CA GLY A 18 -5.59 0.84 -18.36
C GLY A 18 -6.43 2.09 -18.41
N LEU A 19 -7.62 2.07 -17.81
CA LEU A 19 -8.46 3.26 -17.67
C LEU A 19 -7.97 4.10 -16.48
N GLN A 20 -7.98 5.43 -16.64
CA GLN A 20 -7.73 6.37 -15.55
C GLN A 20 -9.07 6.96 -15.09
N ASN A 21 -9.28 6.97 -13.78
CA ASN A 21 -10.52 7.50 -13.19
C ASN A 21 -10.47 9.03 -13.01
N TYR A 22 -9.27 9.62 -13.03
CA TYR A 22 -9.05 11.04 -12.77
C TYR A 22 -8.06 11.61 -13.79
N GLN A 23 -8.24 12.88 -14.15
CA GLN A 23 -7.40 13.57 -15.13
C GLN A 23 -5.96 13.78 -14.63
N GLU A 24 -5.78 14.10 -13.35
CA GLU A 24 -4.49 14.49 -12.77
C GLU A 24 -3.73 13.36 -12.06
N LEU A 25 -4.35 12.18 -11.90
CA LEU A 25 -3.77 11.08 -11.15
C LEU A 25 -3.45 9.89 -12.05
N ILE A 26 -2.38 9.17 -11.69
CA ILE A 26 -2.03 7.89 -12.29
C ILE A 26 -2.25 6.80 -11.25
N THR A 27 -2.91 5.72 -11.65
CA THR A 27 -3.09 4.53 -10.81
C THR A 27 -1.78 3.74 -10.65
N GLN A 28 -1.63 3.05 -9.51
CA GLN A 28 -0.49 2.15 -9.28
C GLN A 28 -0.34 1.08 -10.37
N ARG A 29 -1.47 0.62 -10.93
CA ARG A 29 -1.52 -0.35 -12.04
C ARG A 29 -0.67 0.06 -13.23
N THR A 30 -0.57 1.35 -13.55
CA THR A 30 0.29 1.85 -14.63
C THR A 30 1.74 1.46 -14.40
N TYR A 31 2.26 1.67 -13.17
CA TYR A 31 3.63 1.32 -12.81
C TYR A 31 3.85 -0.20 -12.80
N GLU A 32 2.88 -0.96 -12.29
CA GLU A 32 2.95 -2.43 -12.26
C GLU A 32 3.03 -3.02 -13.67
N ILE A 33 2.18 -2.56 -14.60
CA ILE A 33 2.14 -3.05 -15.98
C ILE A 33 3.48 -2.77 -16.66
N LEU A 34 3.92 -1.50 -16.65
CA LEU A 34 5.16 -1.10 -17.32
C LEU A 34 6.39 -1.76 -16.68
N GLY A 35 6.42 -1.85 -15.35
CA GLY A 35 7.52 -2.49 -14.61
C GLY A 35 7.61 -3.98 -14.87
N SER A 36 6.47 -4.63 -15.14
CA SER A 36 6.40 -6.04 -15.56
C SER A 36 6.75 -6.24 -17.04
N GLY A 37 7.01 -5.17 -17.80
CA GLY A 37 7.25 -5.23 -19.25
C GLY A 37 5.98 -5.38 -20.10
N GLY A 38 4.79 -5.18 -19.53
CA GLY A 38 3.53 -5.21 -20.26
C GLY A 38 3.37 -4.00 -21.19
N PHE A 39 2.63 -4.19 -22.30
CA PHE A 39 2.31 -3.10 -23.22
C PHE A 39 1.01 -2.40 -22.81
N LEU A 40 1.12 -1.13 -22.38
CA LEU A 40 -0.01 -0.37 -21.86
C LEU A 40 -0.63 0.56 -22.90
N LEU A 41 -1.94 0.42 -23.08
CA LEU A 41 -2.83 1.36 -23.74
C LEU A 41 -3.69 2.07 -22.67
N THR A 42 -3.59 3.39 -22.55
CA THR A 42 -4.29 4.17 -21.50
C THR A 42 -4.97 5.41 -22.08
N LEU A 43 -5.78 6.09 -21.28
CA LEU A 43 -6.37 7.37 -21.66
C LEU A 43 -5.30 8.48 -21.73
N ASP A 44 -5.47 9.40 -22.69
CA ASP A 44 -4.69 10.64 -22.77
C ASP A 44 -5.16 11.62 -21.69
N THR A 45 -4.44 11.68 -20.57
CA THR A 45 -4.77 12.59 -19.46
C THR A 45 -3.56 13.43 -19.06
N PRO A 46 -3.78 14.63 -18.48
CA PRO A 46 -2.69 15.47 -17.96
C PRO A 46 -1.76 14.73 -16.99
N GLY A 47 -2.32 13.90 -16.11
CA GLY A 47 -1.57 13.09 -15.16
C GLY A 47 -0.62 12.12 -15.85
N VAL A 48 -1.08 11.42 -16.90
CA VAL A 48 -0.25 10.55 -17.74
C VAL A 48 0.87 11.34 -18.39
N ASN A 49 0.53 12.48 -19.02
CA ASN A 49 1.47 13.31 -19.77
C ASN A 49 2.51 14.02 -18.90
N LYS A 50 2.24 14.17 -17.60
CA LYS A 50 3.19 14.71 -16.63
C LYS A 50 4.34 13.75 -16.32
N ILE A 51 4.11 12.44 -16.44
CA ILE A 51 5.05 11.39 -15.99
C ILE A 51 5.61 10.61 -17.18
N PHE A 52 4.79 10.34 -18.19
CA PHE A 52 5.14 9.50 -19.33
C PHE A 52 5.06 10.29 -20.63
N ARG A 53 5.80 9.83 -21.64
CA ARG A 53 5.74 10.37 -23.00
C ARG A 53 4.87 9.46 -23.88
N PRO A 54 3.66 9.89 -24.26
CA PRO A 54 2.83 9.14 -25.20
C PRO A 54 3.57 8.78 -26.49
N GLY A 55 3.35 7.57 -26.99
CA GLY A 55 4.02 7.03 -28.18
C GLY A 55 5.45 6.53 -27.94
N LYS A 56 6.03 6.75 -26.75
CA LYS A 56 7.39 6.30 -26.41
C LYS A 56 7.41 5.35 -25.22
N ASP A 57 6.82 5.76 -24.11
CA ASP A 57 6.83 4.97 -22.86
C ASP A 57 5.57 4.09 -22.74
N LEU A 58 4.47 4.54 -23.34
CA LEU A 58 3.15 3.89 -23.41
C LEU A 58 2.35 4.47 -24.60
N ILE A 59 1.19 3.90 -24.91
CA ILE A 59 0.26 4.47 -25.89
C ILE A 59 -0.95 5.09 -25.17
N THR A 60 -1.29 6.32 -25.57
CA THR A 60 -2.53 6.97 -25.15
C THR A 60 -3.58 6.90 -26.26
N VAL A 61 -4.85 6.86 -25.87
CA VAL A 61 -6.00 6.91 -26.76
C VAL A 61 -7.10 7.76 -26.16
N SER A 62 -7.90 8.40 -27.01
CA SER A 62 -8.97 9.33 -26.63
C SER A 62 -10.36 8.85 -27.04
N SER A 63 -10.47 7.73 -27.76
CA SER A 63 -11.76 7.18 -28.20
C SER A 63 -11.73 5.67 -28.38
N SER A 64 -12.92 5.04 -28.40
CA SER A 64 -13.05 3.60 -28.70
C SER A 64 -12.54 3.25 -30.10
N LYS A 65 -12.73 4.15 -31.09
CA LYS A 65 -12.22 3.95 -32.44
C LYS A 65 -10.69 3.90 -32.45
N GLU A 66 -10.06 4.88 -31.82
CA GLU A 66 -8.60 4.95 -31.71
C GLU A 66 -8.04 3.76 -30.90
N THR A 67 -8.76 3.32 -29.87
CA THR A 67 -8.42 2.12 -29.10
C THR A 67 -8.35 0.90 -30.01
N LEU A 68 -9.36 0.69 -30.87
CA LEU A 68 -9.38 -0.43 -31.82
C LEU A 68 -8.27 -0.31 -32.86
N GLU A 69 -8.05 0.88 -33.41
CA GLU A 69 -6.97 1.14 -34.37
C GLU A 69 -5.59 0.84 -33.77
N ALA A 70 -5.34 1.28 -32.54
CA ALA A 70 -4.10 1.01 -31.81
C ALA A 70 -3.92 -0.49 -31.56
N ILE A 71 -4.96 -1.20 -31.13
CA ILE A 71 -4.91 -2.66 -30.93
C ILE A 71 -4.54 -3.35 -32.25
N HIS A 72 -5.27 -3.06 -33.33
CA HIS A 72 -4.99 -3.66 -34.64
C HIS A 72 -3.57 -3.37 -35.13
N TYR A 73 -3.09 -2.14 -34.96
CA TYR A 73 -1.74 -1.77 -35.34
C TYR A 73 -0.70 -2.57 -34.54
N PHE A 74 -0.75 -2.52 -33.21
CA PHE A 74 0.30 -3.10 -32.38
C PHE A 74 0.28 -4.64 -32.30
N SER A 75 -0.87 -5.28 -32.54
CA SER A 75 -0.92 -6.74 -32.73
C SER A 75 -0.17 -7.18 -33.99
N ASN A 76 -0.07 -6.34 -35.02
CA ASN A 76 0.65 -6.64 -36.26
C ASN A 76 2.08 -6.08 -36.30
N HIS A 77 2.51 -5.31 -35.29
CA HIS A 77 3.81 -4.64 -35.25
C HIS A 77 4.59 -4.95 -33.95
N PRO A 78 4.97 -6.23 -33.70
CA PRO A 78 5.59 -6.65 -32.44
C PRO A 78 6.93 -5.95 -32.16
N LYS A 79 7.70 -5.61 -33.19
CA LYS A 79 8.97 -4.87 -33.02
C LYS A 79 8.75 -3.46 -32.50
N ASN A 80 7.68 -2.78 -32.92
CA ASN A 80 7.36 -1.44 -32.45
C ASN A 80 6.83 -1.51 -31.01
N LYS A 81 5.98 -2.51 -30.74
CA LYS A 81 5.46 -2.79 -29.41
C LYS A 81 6.58 -3.04 -28.39
N ALA A 82 7.54 -3.91 -28.71
CA ALA A 82 8.66 -4.24 -27.84
C ALA A 82 9.54 -3.02 -27.50
N LYS A 83 9.74 -2.09 -28.44
CA LYS A 83 10.48 -0.85 -28.18
C LYS A 83 9.78 0.01 -27.12
N ILE A 84 8.46 0.12 -27.20
CA ILE A 84 7.66 0.90 -26.25
C ILE A 84 7.64 0.22 -24.89
N GLN A 85 7.46 -1.10 -24.83
CA GLN A 85 7.52 -1.87 -23.58
C GLN A 85 8.84 -1.67 -22.84
N GLU A 86 9.97 -1.77 -23.56
CA GLU A 86 11.29 -1.59 -22.94
C GLU A 86 11.50 -0.16 -22.44
N ARG A 87 11.04 0.84 -23.20
CA ARG A 87 11.10 2.25 -22.77
C ARG A 87 10.23 2.50 -21.55
N GLY A 88 9.00 2.02 -21.54
CA GLY A 88 8.10 2.10 -20.39
C GLY A 88 8.71 1.47 -19.14
N ARG A 89 9.30 0.28 -19.27
CA ARG A 89 10.01 -0.44 -18.20
C ARG A 89 11.20 0.35 -17.64
N ILE A 90 11.97 1.01 -18.50
CA ILE A 90 13.09 1.87 -18.09
C ILE A 90 12.55 3.10 -17.34
N THR A 91 11.55 3.79 -17.89
CA THR A 91 10.97 5.01 -17.31
C THR A 91 10.45 4.78 -15.89
N VAL A 92 9.78 3.65 -15.62
CA VAL A 92 9.27 3.37 -14.27
C VAL A 92 10.32 2.98 -13.23
N GLN A 93 11.55 2.62 -13.63
CA GLN A 93 12.62 2.28 -12.68
C GLN A 93 13.02 3.46 -11.79
N GLU A 94 12.82 4.69 -12.26
CA GLU A 94 13.10 5.91 -11.48
C GLU A 94 11.95 6.28 -10.53
N HIS A 95 10.78 5.65 -10.68
CA HIS A 95 9.57 5.94 -9.90
C HIS A 95 9.37 4.96 -8.73
N THR A 96 10.42 4.76 -7.93
CA THR A 96 10.37 3.91 -6.74
C THR A 96 9.76 4.61 -5.52
N TYR A 97 9.30 3.84 -4.53
CA TYR A 97 8.88 4.39 -3.24
C TYR A 97 10.02 5.14 -2.53
N GLN A 98 11.27 4.67 -2.67
CA GLN A 98 12.44 5.34 -2.11
C GLN A 98 12.66 6.70 -2.77
N ALA A 99 12.59 6.77 -4.10
CA ALA A 99 12.71 8.03 -4.83
C ALA A 99 11.58 8.99 -4.45
N ARG A 100 10.34 8.48 -4.31
CA ARG A 100 9.20 9.29 -3.88
C ARG A 100 9.33 9.78 -2.43
N ALA A 101 9.78 8.93 -1.52
CA ALA A 101 10.03 9.31 -0.13
C ALA A 101 11.10 10.40 -0.05
N LYS A 102 12.18 10.27 -0.83
CA LYS A 102 13.21 11.31 -0.95
C LYS A 102 12.61 12.62 -1.44
N GLN A 103 11.82 12.60 -2.52
CA GLN A 103 11.15 13.79 -3.04
C GLN A 103 10.27 14.47 -1.98
N ILE A 104 9.49 13.70 -1.23
CA ILE A 104 8.65 14.24 -0.14
C ILE A 104 9.52 14.93 0.90
N ILE A 105 10.59 14.27 1.36
CA ILE A 105 11.52 14.85 2.34
C ILE A 105 12.15 16.13 1.82
N ASP A 106 12.66 16.12 0.58
CA ASP A 106 13.27 17.28 -0.07
C ASP A 106 12.28 18.45 -0.11
N THR A 107 11.03 18.22 -0.56
CA THR A 107 9.98 19.24 -0.60
C THR A 107 9.65 19.79 0.79
N LEU A 108 9.58 18.94 1.82
CA LEU A 108 9.31 19.39 3.18
C LEU A 108 10.46 20.24 3.75
N ILE A 109 11.71 19.94 3.38
CA ILE A 109 12.87 20.75 3.74
C ILE A 109 12.83 22.10 3.01
N GLU A 110 12.58 22.10 1.69
CA GLU A 110 12.46 23.32 0.88
C GLU A 110 11.39 24.28 1.41
N HIS A 111 10.29 23.75 1.94
CA HIS A 111 9.20 24.54 2.51
C HIS A 111 9.37 24.82 4.01
N ASN A 112 10.54 24.52 4.58
CA ASN A 112 10.87 24.71 5.99
C ASN A 112 9.92 24.01 6.98
N ILE A 113 9.26 22.93 6.54
CA ILE A 113 8.45 22.07 7.41
C ILE A 113 9.36 21.10 8.17
N LEU A 114 10.40 20.59 7.50
CA LEU A 114 11.48 19.81 8.10
C LEU A 114 12.78 20.62 8.10
N ILE A 115 13.59 20.43 9.15
CA ILE A 115 14.93 21.02 9.23
C ILE A 115 15.93 19.91 8.96
N GLU A 116 16.88 20.15 8.06
CA GLU A 116 18.00 19.25 7.82
C GLU A 116 18.86 19.22 9.10
N ARG A 117 18.79 18.15 9.89
CA ARG A 117 19.69 18.00 11.04
C ARG A 117 21.10 17.83 10.46
N GLU A 118 22.05 18.64 10.95
CA GLU A 118 23.46 18.41 10.68
C GLU A 118 23.82 16.93 10.92
N LYS A 119 24.77 16.40 10.16
CA LYS A 119 25.32 15.04 10.28
C LYS A 119 26.10 14.83 11.60
N THR A 120 25.67 15.46 12.69
CA THR A 120 26.20 15.34 14.05
C THR A 120 25.33 14.37 14.83
N SER A 121 25.67 13.09 14.66
CA SER A 121 25.57 11.99 15.62
C SER A 121 25.05 10.71 14.94
N LYS A 122 25.73 9.60 15.25
CA LYS A 122 25.33 8.22 14.97
C LYS A 122 24.09 7.84 15.78
N GLN A 123 23.01 8.60 15.68
CA GLN A 123 21.67 8.14 16.03
C GLN A 123 20.92 7.92 14.73
N THR A 124 21.18 6.77 14.11
CA THR A 124 20.24 6.18 13.15
C THR A 124 18.91 6.07 13.87
N GLY A 125 17.92 6.88 13.46
CA GLY A 125 16.55 6.68 13.92
C GLY A 125 16.20 5.20 13.73
N LYS A 126 15.87 4.51 14.82
CA LYS A 126 15.45 3.11 14.75
C LYS A 126 14.25 3.08 13.81
N MET A 127 14.40 2.45 12.65
CA MET A 127 13.26 2.06 11.83
C MET A 127 12.35 1.23 12.74
N MET A 128 11.25 1.82 13.20
CA MET A 128 10.18 1.06 13.83
C MET A 128 9.48 0.32 12.71
N TYR A 129 10.04 -0.83 12.34
CA TYR A 129 9.18 -1.87 11.85
C TYR A 129 8.25 -2.20 13.02
N VAL A 130 6.94 -1.98 12.83
CA VAL A 130 5.95 -2.71 13.63
C VAL A 130 5.99 -4.14 13.06
N THR A 131 7.10 -4.86 13.29
CA THR A 131 7.29 -6.24 12.84
C THR A 131 6.42 -7.20 13.60
N ASP A 132 5.95 -6.78 14.77
CA ASP A 132 4.99 -7.48 15.57
C ASP A 132 3.95 -6.46 15.97
N LEU A 133 2.73 -6.55 15.40
CA LEU A 133 1.58 -6.37 16.27
C LEU A 133 1.67 -7.55 17.24
N GLU A 134 2.56 -7.47 18.25
CA GLU A 134 2.31 -8.22 19.46
C GLU A 134 0.93 -7.72 19.87
N GLU A 135 -0.08 -8.58 19.69
CA GLU A 135 -1.40 -8.32 20.20
C GLU A 135 -1.18 -7.84 21.63
N ASP A 136 -1.53 -6.57 21.89
CA ASP A 136 -1.40 -5.95 23.20
C ASP A 136 -2.42 -6.54 24.18
N TYR A 137 -3.00 -7.68 23.80
CA TYR A 137 -3.93 -8.49 24.51
C TYR A 137 -3.51 -9.97 24.50
N GLU A 138 -3.87 -10.67 25.56
CA GLU A 138 -3.88 -12.12 25.63
C GLU A 138 -5.33 -12.62 25.53
N MET A 139 -5.52 -13.79 24.92
CA MET A 139 -6.84 -14.41 24.82
C MET A 139 -7.07 -15.33 26.02
N TYR A 140 -8.03 -14.99 26.88
CA TYR A 140 -8.45 -15.78 28.04
C TYR A 140 -9.76 -16.51 27.76
N THR A 141 -9.83 -17.79 28.11
CA THR A 141 -11.08 -18.57 28.00
C THR A 141 -11.74 -18.60 29.38
N ILE A 142 -13.00 -18.18 29.44
CA ILE A 142 -13.76 -18.07 30.69
C ILE A 142 -14.03 -19.45 31.25
N GLU A 143 -13.64 -19.66 32.51
CA GLU A 143 -13.87 -20.90 33.25
C GLU A 143 -15.16 -20.83 34.07
N LYS A 144 -15.65 -22.00 34.50
CA LYS A 144 -16.86 -22.08 35.31
C LYS A 144 -16.68 -21.30 36.63
N GLY A 145 -17.51 -20.28 36.83
CA GLY A 145 -17.51 -19.42 38.02
C GLY A 145 -16.75 -18.10 37.87
N ASP A 146 -16.15 -17.85 36.71
CA ASP A 146 -15.50 -16.56 36.43
C ASP A 146 -16.50 -15.40 36.40
N THR A 147 -16.04 -14.23 36.81
CA THR A 147 -16.76 -12.96 36.71
C THR A 147 -15.84 -11.90 36.11
N LEU A 148 -16.40 -10.88 35.43
CA LEU A 148 -15.57 -9.76 34.93
C LEU A 148 -14.77 -9.07 36.03
N HIS A 149 -15.30 -9.03 37.26
CA HIS A 149 -14.59 -8.47 38.40
C HIS A 149 -13.39 -9.35 38.82
N GLY A 150 -13.58 -10.66 38.89
CA GLY A 150 -12.50 -11.62 39.19
C GLY A 150 -11.39 -11.57 38.14
N ILE A 151 -11.77 -11.56 36.86
CA ILE A 151 -10.84 -11.44 35.72
C ILE A 151 -10.13 -10.08 35.75
N SER A 152 -10.85 -8.98 35.93
CA SER A 152 -10.30 -7.63 36.08
C SER A 152 -9.20 -7.58 37.16
N LYS A 153 -9.46 -8.17 38.33
CA LYS A 153 -8.49 -8.23 39.43
C LYS A 153 -7.30 -9.15 39.12
N LYS A 154 -7.55 -10.32 38.53
CA LYS A 154 -6.52 -11.31 38.15
C LYS A 154 -5.51 -10.74 37.17
N PHE A 155 -5.98 -9.96 36.20
CA PHE A 155 -5.16 -9.40 35.13
C PHE A 155 -4.79 -7.92 35.32
N GLY A 156 -5.27 -7.29 36.40
CA GLY A 156 -4.93 -5.90 36.73
C GLY A 156 -5.46 -4.87 35.72
N VAL A 157 -6.55 -5.19 35.03
CA VAL A 157 -7.21 -4.33 34.01
C VAL A 157 -8.56 -3.85 34.52
N SER A 158 -9.04 -2.69 34.08
CA SER A 158 -10.38 -2.21 34.50
C SER A 158 -11.50 -3.01 33.80
N ILE A 159 -12.64 -3.18 34.50
CA ILE A 159 -13.84 -3.80 33.92
C ILE A 159 -14.30 -3.03 32.67
N GLU A 160 -14.22 -1.70 32.69
CA GLU A 160 -14.58 -0.87 31.54
C GLU A 160 -13.68 -1.12 30.33
N SER A 161 -12.36 -1.25 30.54
CA SER A 161 -11.42 -1.60 29.48
C SER A 161 -11.69 -3.00 28.92
N LEU A 162 -11.93 -3.99 29.79
CA LEU A 162 -12.33 -5.34 29.40
C LEU A 162 -13.60 -5.34 28.55
N LYS A 163 -14.63 -4.61 28.97
CA LYS A 163 -15.91 -4.52 28.25
C LYS A 163 -15.73 -3.85 26.89
N LYS A 164 -14.99 -2.74 26.84
CA LYS A 164 -14.73 -2.00 25.60
C LYS A 164 -13.95 -2.85 24.59
N LEU A 165 -12.92 -3.56 25.04
CA LEU A 165 -12.09 -4.42 24.20
C LEU A 165 -12.87 -5.62 23.63
N ASN A 166 -13.83 -6.16 24.40
CA ASN A 166 -14.61 -7.35 24.02
C ASN A 166 -16.03 -7.02 23.55
N HIS A 167 -16.33 -5.74 23.31
CA HIS A 167 -17.65 -5.26 22.90
C HIS A 167 -18.82 -5.72 23.82
N LEU A 168 -18.56 -5.85 25.13
CA LEU A 168 -19.56 -6.26 26.10
C LEU A 168 -20.39 -5.06 26.57
N THR A 169 -21.71 -5.16 26.44
CA THR A 169 -22.64 -4.13 26.95
C THR A 169 -23.01 -4.36 28.41
N SER A 170 -22.94 -5.60 28.90
CA SER A 170 -23.26 -5.99 30.28
C SER A 170 -22.08 -6.65 31.00
N ASN A 171 -22.28 -7.04 32.27
CA ASN A 171 -21.29 -7.80 33.03
C ASN A 171 -21.48 -9.32 32.91
N MET A 172 -22.43 -9.77 32.09
CA MET A 172 -22.68 -11.20 31.87
C MET A 172 -21.61 -11.77 30.92
N ILE A 173 -20.99 -12.85 31.37
CA ILE A 173 -20.02 -13.64 30.61
C ILE A 173 -20.37 -15.12 30.78
N VAL A 174 -20.08 -15.94 29.77
CA VAL A 174 -20.45 -17.37 29.77
C VAL A 174 -19.21 -18.25 29.70
N GLU A 175 -19.30 -19.44 30.29
CA GLU A 175 -18.23 -20.45 30.23
C GLU A 175 -17.83 -20.75 28.78
N ASN A 176 -16.53 -20.96 28.53
CA ASN A 176 -15.90 -21.15 27.22
C ASN A 176 -15.91 -19.93 26.28
N GLN A 177 -16.48 -18.79 26.67
CA GLN A 177 -16.33 -17.54 25.93
C GLN A 177 -14.87 -17.07 26.02
N ARG A 178 -14.33 -16.57 24.89
CA ARG A 178 -12.98 -16.01 24.84
C ARG A 178 -13.05 -14.49 25.04
N LEU A 179 -12.19 -13.97 25.90
CA LEU A 179 -11.99 -12.55 26.13
C LEU A 179 -10.56 -12.15 25.75
N ALA A 180 -10.43 -11.10 24.96
CA ALA A 180 -9.19 -10.36 24.79
C ALA A 180 -8.93 -9.53 26.06
N ILE A 181 -7.76 -9.68 26.67
CA ILE A 181 -7.36 -8.99 27.89
C ILE A 181 -6.09 -8.21 27.61
N ARG A 182 -6.10 -6.88 27.75
CA ARG A 182 -4.89 -6.09 27.51
C ARG A 182 -3.74 -6.52 28.44
N LYS A 183 -2.57 -6.76 27.86
CA LYS A 183 -1.31 -6.90 28.59
C LYS A 183 -0.98 -5.54 29.21
N LYS A 184 -0.55 -5.54 30.46
CA LYS A 184 -0.11 -4.31 31.14
C LYS A 184 1.16 -3.79 30.45
N ASN A 185 1.04 -2.72 29.67
CA ASN A 185 2.20 -2.00 29.16
C ASN A 185 2.97 -1.41 30.35
N ILE A 186 4.25 -1.76 30.45
CA ILE A 186 5.18 -1.09 31.37
C ILE A 186 5.46 0.27 30.75
N GLU A 187 4.95 1.34 31.36
CA GLU A 187 5.24 2.71 30.94
C GLU A 187 6.73 3.01 31.18
N TRP A 188 7.43 3.41 30.10
CA TRP A 188 8.76 3.99 30.21
C TRP A 188 8.61 5.48 30.49
N ASN A 189 8.90 5.89 31.71
CA ASN A 189 9.02 7.30 32.08
C ASN A 189 10.35 7.83 31.53
N PHE A 190 10.29 8.85 30.68
CA PHE A 190 11.44 9.68 30.31
C PHE A 190 11.47 10.94 31.16
#